data_AF-A0A7C6UMY9-F1
#
_entry.id   AF-A0A7C6UMY9-F1
#
_cell.length_a   1.000
_cell.length_b   1.000
_cell.length_c   1.000
_cell.angle_alpha   90.00
_cell.angle_beta   90.00
_cell.angle_gamma   90.00
#
_symmetry.space_group_name_H-M   'P 1'
#
loop_
_entity.id
_entity.type
_entity.pdbx_description
1 polymer ?
#
loop_
_entity_poly.entity_id
_entity_poly.type
_entity_poly.pdbx_seq_one_letter_code
_entity_poly.pdbx_strand_id
1 'polypeptide(L)' 'MMTNLDSKYALVAATARRARQLTDGDTPRVEGLAQKKVKPVSLAMQEIAEGKIKVTIVKGGIK' A
#
# COMPACT_ATOMS: atom_id res chain seq x y z
N MET A 1 2.05 -19.02 -1.03
CA MET A 1 3.00 -18.18 -1.79
C MET A 1 2.17 -17.13 -2.54
N MET A 2 2.15 -15.87 -2.11
CA MET A 2 1.25 -14.85 -2.67
C MET A 2 1.77 -14.34 -4.03
N THR A 3 1.21 -14.89 -5.10
CA THR A 3 1.51 -14.67 -6.52
C THR A 3 0.61 -13.59 -7.14
N ASN A 4 0.48 -12.40 -6.54
CA ASN A 4 -0.43 -11.37 -7.10
C ASN A 4 0.13 -9.94 -6.98
N LEU A 5 1.43 -9.78 -7.21
CA LEU A 5 2.08 -8.49 -7.45
C LEU A 5 3.18 -8.70 -8.49
N ASP A 6 2.79 -9.14 -9.69
CA ASP A 6 3.70 -9.55 -10.78
C ASP A 6 4.58 -8.42 -11.34
N SER A 7 4.50 -7.21 -10.80
CA SER A 7 5.38 -6.11 -11.17
C SER A 7 5.94 -5.43 -9.93
N LYS A 8 7.26 -5.60 -9.72
CA LYS A 8 8.06 -4.89 -8.72
C LYS A 8 7.80 -3.37 -8.78
N TYR A 9 7.61 -2.83 -9.98
CA TYR A 9 7.29 -1.42 -10.19
C TYR A 9 5.87 -1.05 -9.72
N ALA A 10 4.89 -1.91 -9.97
CA ALA A 10 3.52 -1.70 -9.48
C ALA A 10 3.47 -1.73 -7.94
N LEU A 11 4.24 -2.61 -7.31
CA LEU A 11 4.37 -2.66 -5.85
C LEU A 11 4.94 -1.34 -5.29
N VAL A 12 6.02 -0.83 -5.88
CA VAL A 12 6.62 0.45 -5.47
C VAL A 12 5.66 1.62 -5.67
N ALA A 13 5.01 1.69 -6.84
CA ALA A 13 4.04 2.75 -7.14
C ALA A 13 2.85 2.72 -6.16
N ALA A 14 2.33 1.53 -5.85
CA ALA A 14 1.23 1.37 -4.91
C ALA A 14 1.62 1.73 -3.48
N THR A 15 2.82 1.31 -3.05
CA THR A 15 3.37 1.66 -1.74
C THR A 15 3.53 3.17 -1.62
N ALA A 16 4.07 3.84 -2.64
CA ALA A 16 4.25 5.29 -2.65
C ALA A 16 2.91 6.04 -2.64
N ARG A 17 1.92 5.56 -3.40
CA ARG A 17 0.57 6.13 -3.43
C ARG A 17 -0.12 5.98 -2.07
N ARG A 18 0.03 4.83 -1.43
CA ARG A 18 -0.52 4.58 -0.09
C ARG A 18 0.17 5.41 0.98
N ALA A 19 1.50 5.52 0.93
CA ALA A 19 2.26 6.35 1.87
C ALA A 19 1.82 7.83 1.83
N ARG A 20 1.45 8.35 0.65
CA ARG A 20 0.87 9.70 0.52
C ARG A 20 -0.48 9.81 1.22
N GLN A 21 -1.40 8.85 1.02
CA GLN A 21 -2.68 8.83 1.71
C GLN A 21 -2.50 8.89 3.24
N LEU A 22 -1.57 8.11 3.78
CA LEU A 22 -1.24 8.12 5.21
C LEU A 22 -0.64 9.46 5.67
N THR A 23 0.08 10.16 4.78
CA THR A 23 0.65 11.48 5.06
C THR A 23 -0.42 12.57 5.02
N ASP A 24 -1.40 12.44 4.14
CA ASP A 24 -2.55 13.34 4.00
C ASP A 24 -3.57 13.18 5.16
N GLY A 25 -3.34 12.25 6.08
CA GLY A 25 -4.17 12.02 7.26
C GLY A 25 -5.13 10.84 7.15
N ASP A 26 -5.00 9.99 6.12
CA ASP A 26 -5.79 8.76 6.02
C ASP A 26 -5.43 7.78 7.15
N THR A 27 -6.44 7.04 7.61
CA THR A 27 -6.28 6.12 8.72
C THR A 27 -5.52 4.86 8.29
N PRO A 28 -4.46 4.46 9.03
CA PRO A 28 -3.78 3.21 8.78
C PRO A 28 -4.70 2.03 9.07
N ARG A 29 -4.72 1.05 8.17
CA ARG A 29 -5.53 -0.18 8.27
C ARG A 29 -4.86 -1.23 9.15
N VAL A 30 -3.62 -1.00 9.57
CA VAL A 30 -2.92 -1.84 10.54
C VAL A 30 -3.22 -1.36 11.96
N GLU A 31 -4.00 -2.16 12.69
CA GLU A 31 -4.28 -1.95 14.10
C GLU A 31 -2.97 -1.93 14.91
N GLY A 32 -2.84 -0.96 15.83
CA GLY A 32 -1.69 -0.82 16.72
C GLY A 32 -0.52 0.02 16.18
N LEU A 33 -0.46 0.29 14.86
CA LEU A 33 0.59 1.18 14.30
C LEU A 33 0.21 2.66 14.28
N ALA A 34 -1.08 3.01 14.39
CA ALA A 34 -1.52 4.41 14.51
C ALA A 34 -0.91 5.13 15.72
N GLN A 35 -0.55 4.40 16.77
CA GLN A 35 0.02 4.95 18.01
C GLN A 35 1.56 5.02 18.01
N LYS A 36 2.23 4.27 17.12
CA LYS A 36 3.68 4.40 16.94
C LYS A 36 3.95 5.42 15.84
N LYS A 37 4.90 6.33 16.05
CA LYS A 37 5.49 7.19 15.00
C LYS A 37 6.21 6.34 13.94
N VAL A 38 5.47 5.54 13.20
CA VAL A 38 6.02 4.75 12.10
C VAL A 38 5.96 5.59 10.85
N LYS A 39 7.05 5.56 10.07
CA LYS A 39 7.10 6.27 8.80
C LYS A 39 5.96 5.78 7.89
N PRO A 40 5.26 6.66 7.18
CA PRO A 40 4.10 6.29 6.36
C PRO A 40 4.45 5.24 5.30
N VAL A 41 5.67 5.26 4.78
CA VAL A 41 6.17 4.24 3.82
C VAL A 41 6.27 2.85 4.45
N SER A 42 6.75 2.75 5.69
CA SER A 42 6.86 1.46 6.40
C SER A 42 5.48 0.89 6.71
N LEU A 43 4.53 1.76 7.10
CA LEU A 43 3.12 1.39 7.30
C LEU A 43 2.49 0.84 6.02
N ALA A 44 2.66 1.54 4.90
CA ALA A 44 2.16 1.11 3.60
C ALA A 44 2.76 -0.25 3.17
N MET A 45 4.06 -0.49 3.41
CA MET A 45 4.68 -1.78 3.13
C MET A 45 4.08 -2.90 3.99
N GLN A 46 3.84 -2.66 5.28
CA GLN A 46 3.20 -3.64 6.16
C GLN A 46 1.76 -3.93 5.74
N GLU A 47 0.98 -2.90 5.39
CA GLU A 47 -0.40 -3.08 4.90
C GLU A 47 -0.45 -3.97 3.65
N ILE A 48 0.50 -3.78 2.72
CA ILE A 48 0.58 -4.57 1.50
C ILE A 48 1.10 -5.99 1.81
N ALA A 49 2.10 -6.13 2.69
CA ALA A 49 2.65 -7.42 3.10
C ALA A 49 1.62 -8.29 3.87
N GLU A 50 0.80 -7.66 4.72
CA GLU A 50 -0.32 -8.31 5.41
C GLU A 50 -1.52 -8.58 4.49
N GLY A 51 -1.48 -8.12 3.24
CA GLY A 51 -2.58 -8.29 2.28
C GLY A 51 -3.83 -7.46 2.60
N LYS A 52 -3.73 -6.48 3.51
CA LYS A 52 -4.81 -5.55 3.85
C LYS A 52 -5.12 -4.57 2.72
N ILE A 53 -4.16 -4.35 1.83
CA ILE A 53 -4.31 -3.53 0.63
C ILE A 53 -4.10 -4.39 -0.61
N LYS A 54 -5.14 -4.49 -1.44
CA LYS A 54 -5.03 -5.08 -2.78
C LYS A 54 -4.67 -4.00 -3.78
N VAL A 55 -3.54 -4.19 -4.47
CA VAL A 55 -3.11 -3.32 -5.56
C VAL A 55 -3.79 -3.78 -6.83
N THR A 56 -4.90 -3.15 -7.20
CA THR A 56 -5.56 -3.42 -8.48
C THR A 56 -4.96 -2.51 -9.55
N ILE A 57 -4.16 -3.07 -10.45
CA ILE A 57 -3.84 -2.40 -11.69
C ILE A 57 -5.07 -2.44 -12.58
N VAL A 58 -5.62 -1.27 -12.94
CA VAL A 58 -6.66 -1.20 -13.97
C VAL A 58 -6.01 -1.55 -15.30
N LYS A 59 -6.14 -2.82 -15.72
CA LYS A 59 -5.76 -3.25 -17.07
C LYS A 59 -6.87 -2.85 -18.03
N GLY A 60 -7.07 -1.55 -18.19
CA GLY A 60 -8.11 -0.98 -19.03
C GLY A 60 -7.50 0.11 -19.89
N GLY A 61 -7.00 -0.30 -21.07
CA GLY A 61 -6.71 0.64 -22.14
C GLY A 61 -7.98 1.43 -22.46
N ILE A 62 -7.83 2.75 -22.55
CA ILE A 62 -8.85 3.65 -23.05
C ILE A 62 -9.20 3.15 -24.46
N LYS A 63 -10.45 2.74 -24.66
CA LYS A 63 -11.01 2.37 -25.96
C LYS A 63 -11.82 3.53 -26.49
#